data_AF-A0A3D0GMR9-F1
#
_entry.id   AF-A0A3D0GMR9-F1
#
_cell.length_a   1.000
_cell.length_b   1.000
_cell.length_c   1.000
_cell.angle_alpha   90.00
_cell.angle_beta   90.00
_cell.angle_gamma   90.00
#
_symmetry.space_group_name_H-M   'P 1'
#
loop_
_entity.id
_entity.type
_entity.pdbx_description
1 polymer ?
#
loop_
_entity_poly.entity_id
_entity_poly.type
_entity_poly.pdbx_seq_one_letter_code
_entity_poly.pdbx_strand_id
1 'polypeptide(L)'
;MARYELSTGLILEAPEIQCLTTDDHRPYYLVASGPARLIWESATLAGQGFEQHPHGFSAPIGEPSGLPQSSWITAMGSDLEAAGLATGARLDWRYDTGVALSAELVGVTRSDEGALLVLSLTDCQVLGPSGELLCDPAWGAFDLALMTHCRALG
;
A
#
# COMPACT_ATOMS: atom_id res chain seq x y z
N MET A 1 -16.03 12.14 6.02
CA MET A 1 -14.97 11.43 5.26
C MET A 1 -14.99 9.99 5.72
N ALA A 2 -14.88 9.04 4.81
CA ALA A 2 -14.72 7.63 5.13
C ALA A 2 -13.33 7.40 5.74
N ARG A 3 -13.23 6.47 6.69
CA ARG A 3 -11.98 6.07 7.32
C ARG A 3 -11.87 4.57 7.33
N TYR A 4 -10.71 4.04 6.94
CA TYR A 4 -10.42 2.62 6.96
C TYR A 4 -9.14 2.39 7.73
N GLU A 5 -9.17 1.48 8.71
CA GLU A 5 -7.96 0.99 9.37
C GLU A 5 -7.41 -0.20 8.60
N LEU A 6 -6.13 -0.13 8.26
CA LEU A 6 -5.38 -1.17 7.57
C LEU A 6 -4.78 -2.13 8.61
N SER A 7 -4.44 -3.35 8.21
CA SER A 7 -3.87 -4.35 9.13
C SER A 7 -2.55 -3.95 9.80
N THR A 8 -1.87 -2.93 9.28
CA THR A 8 -0.67 -2.34 9.88
C THR A 8 -0.97 -1.38 11.03
N GLY A 9 -2.23 -0.96 11.20
CA GLY A 9 -2.64 0.12 12.11
C GLY A 9 -2.71 1.50 11.46
N LEU A 10 -2.26 1.63 10.19
CA LEU A 10 -2.47 2.86 9.42
C LEU A 10 -3.96 3.11 9.22
N ILE A 11 -4.37 4.37 9.27
CA ILE A 11 -5.72 4.77 8.92
C ILE A 11 -5.67 5.57 7.61
N LEU A 12 -6.38 5.08 6.60
CA LEU A 12 -6.68 5.83 5.38
C LEU A 12 -7.95 6.65 5.60
N GLU A 13 -7.89 7.95 5.31
CA GLU A 13 -9.05 8.85 5.32
C GLU A 13 -9.22 9.53 3.97
N ALA A 14 -10.43 9.49 3.43
CA ALA A 14 -10.78 10.11 2.15
C ALA A 14 -12.30 10.38 2.07
N PRO A 15 -12.81 11.14 1.08
CA PRO A 15 -14.25 11.30 0.87
C PRO A 15 -14.98 9.97 0.70
N GLU A 16 -14.43 9.08 -0.11
CA GLU A 16 -14.99 7.76 -0.44
C GLU A 16 -13.86 6.73 -0.47
N ILE A 17 -14.11 5.56 0.13
CA ILE A 17 -13.19 4.42 0.14
C ILE A 17 -14.01 3.17 -0.16
N GLN A 18 -13.53 2.34 -1.08
CA GLN A 18 -14.13 1.07 -1.46
C GLN A 18 -13.06 -0.01 -1.65
N CYS A 19 -13.48 -1.27 -1.64
CA CYS A 19 -12.63 -2.40 -1.98
C CYS A 19 -13.15 -3.05 -3.26
N LEU A 20 -12.27 -3.26 -4.23
CA LEU A 20 -12.53 -4.14 -5.35
C LEU A 20 -12.48 -5.59 -4.85
N THR A 21 -13.42 -6.41 -5.32
CA THR A 21 -13.56 -7.81 -4.89
C THR A 21 -13.58 -8.73 -6.09
N THR A 22 -13.01 -9.92 -5.92
CA THR A 22 -13.16 -11.04 -6.85
C THR A 22 -14.61 -11.56 -6.87
N ASP A 23 -14.94 -12.43 -7.82
CA ASP A 23 -16.27 -13.05 -7.95
C ASP A 23 -16.71 -13.84 -6.71
N ASP A 24 -15.75 -14.41 -5.95
CA ASP A 24 -15.98 -15.08 -4.67
C ASP A 24 -15.96 -14.12 -3.46
N HIS A 25 -16.11 -12.81 -3.72
CA HIS A 25 -16.21 -11.75 -2.73
C HIS A 25 -14.97 -11.54 -1.83
N ARG A 26 -13.78 -11.94 -2.29
CA ARG A 26 -12.53 -11.63 -1.59
C ARG A 26 -12.04 -10.24 -2.00
N PRO A 27 -11.80 -9.31 -1.06
CA PRO A 27 -11.25 -8.00 -1.39
C PRO A 27 -9.79 -8.15 -1.84
N TYR A 28 -9.41 -7.48 -2.93
CA TYR A 28 -8.06 -7.56 -3.51
C TYR A 28 -7.39 -6.20 -3.70
N TYR A 29 -8.15 -5.11 -3.72
CA TYR A 29 -7.61 -3.78 -3.94
C TYR A 29 -8.44 -2.73 -3.22
N LEU A 30 -7.79 -1.86 -2.46
CA LEU A 30 -8.42 -0.71 -1.80
C LEU A 30 -8.32 0.50 -2.73
N VAL A 31 -9.41 1.24 -2.86
CA VAL A 31 -9.48 2.47 -3.67
C VAL A 31 -10.13 3.58 -2.85
N ALA A 32 -9.40 4.67 -2.66
CA ALA A 32 -9.90 5.92 -2.12
C ALA A 32 -9.96 6.97 -3.24
N SER A 33 -11.09 7.68 -3.34
CA SER A 33 -11.33 8.68 -4.38
C SER A 33 -11.42 10.09 -3.80
N GLY A 34 -10.73 11.03 -4.43
CA GLY A 34 -10.56 12.39 -3.94
C GLY A 34 -9.41 12.53 -2.93
N PRO A 35 -9.21 13.72 -2.33
CA PRO A 35 -8.08 13.97 -1.45
C PRO A 35 -8.01 12.96 -0.31
N ALA A 36 -6.90 12.23 -0.23
CA ALA A 36 -6.69 11.17 0.74
C ALA A 36 -5.51 11.50 1.67
N ARG A 37 -5.49 10.90 2.86
CA ARG A 37 -4.30 10.95 3.73
C ARG A 37 -4.14 9.65 4.52
N LEU A 38 -2.90 9.37 4.88
CA LEU A 38 -2.55 8.28 5.80
C LEU A 38 -2.28 8.86 7.20
N ILE A 39 -2.85 8.22 8.21
CA ILE A 39 -2.77 8.64 9.61
C ILE A 39 -2.11 7.50 10.39
N TRP A 40 -1.11 7.84 11.19
CA TRP A 40 -0.43 6.96 12.14
C TRP A 40 -0.52 7.57 13.53
N GLU A 41 -0.91 6.79 14.55
CA GLU A 41 -1.02 7.24 15.95
C GLU A 41 -1.72 8.60 16.15
N SER A 42 -2.84 8.80 15.45
CA SER A 42 -3.66 10.03 15.49
C SER A 42 -3.09 11.26 14.77
N ALA A 43 -1.93 11.17 14.14
CA ALA A 43 -1.34 12.24 13.33
C ALA A 43 -1.28 11.86 11.85
N THR A 44 -1.38 12.83 10.95
CA THR A 44 -1.10 12.59 9.53
C THR A 44 0.37 12.21 9.37
N LEU A 45 0.62 11.08 8.72
CA LEU A 45 1.96 10.59 8.46
C LEU A 45 2.70 11.60 7.55
N ALA A 46 3.93 11.94 7.91
CA ALA A 46 4.70 12.95 7.20
C ALA A 46 4.86 12.60 5.72
N GLY A 47 4.52 13.56 4.84
CA GLY A 47 4.56 13.36 3.39
C GLY A 47 3.45 12.46 2.84
N GLN A 48 2.41 12.16 3.63
CA GLN A 48 1.28 11.31 3.24
C GLN A 48 -0.07 12.01 3.53
N GLY A 49 -0.09 13.34 3.46
CA GLY A 49 -1.29 14.18 3.62
C GLY A 49 -2.08 14.38 2.33
N PHE A 50 -3.13 15.22 2.41
CA PHE A 50 -4.01 15.53 1.28
C PHE A 50 -3.28 16.21 0.12
N GLU A 51 -2.20 16.92 0.41
CA GLU A 51 -1.31 17.54 -0.56
C GLU A 51 -0.49 16.52 -1.36
N GLN A 52 -0.14 15.38 -0.75
CA GLN A 52 0.55 14.28 -1.41
C GLN A 52 -0.41 13.47 -2.28
N HIS A 53 -1.63 13.23 -1.76
CA HIS A 53 -2.65 12.40 -2.40
C HIS A 53 -3.90 13.21 -2.78
N PRO A 54 -3.78 14.23 -3.65
CA PRO A 54 -4.90 15.14 -3.93
C PRO A 54 -6.03 14.48 -4.72
N HIS A 55 -5.76 13.36 -5.39
CA HIS A 55 -6.71 12.68 -6.28
C HIS A 55 -7.24 11.35 -5.72
N GLY A 56 -6.56 10.77 -4.73
CA GLY A 56 -6.92 9.46 -4.20
C GLY A 56 -5.71 8.71 -3.66
N PHE A 57 -5.96 7.53 -3.13
CA PHE A 57 -4.95 6.57 -2.71
C PHE A 57 -5.45 5.17 -3.02
N SER A 58 -4.56 4.24 -3.36
CA SER A 58 -4.95 2.87 -3.63
C SER A 58 -3.82 1.91 -3.29
N ALA A 59 -4.17 0.69 -2.89
CA ALA A 59 -3.18 -0.33 -2.59
C ALA A 59 -3.76 -1.76 -2.69
N PRO A 60 -2.96 -2.76 -3.08
CA PRO A 60 -3.34 -4.17 -2.99
C PRO A 60 -3.68 -4.60 -1.57
N ILE A 61 -4.64 -5.52 -1.45
CA ILE A 61 -4.98 -6.19 -0.19
C ILE A 61 -4.48 -7.64 -0.28
N GLY A 62 -3.59 -8.01 0.64
CA GLY A 62 -3.06 -9.37 0.77
C GLY A 62 -1.55 -9.40 1.07
N GLU A 63 -1.01 -10.61 1.20
CA GLU A 63 0.41 -10.82 1.38
C GLU A 63 1.10 -11.00 0.01
N PRO A 64 2.06 -10.15 -0.38
CA PRO A 64 2.79 -10.28 -1.62
C PRO A 64 3.81 -11.41 -1.54
N SER A 65 3.99 -12.09 -2.68
CA SER A 65 5.04 -13.07 -2.86
C SER A 65 6.42 -12.46 -2.59
N GLY A 66 7.23 -13.14 -1.78
CA GLY A 66 8.62 -12.75 -1.53
C GLY A 66 8.81 -11.79 -0.36
N LEU A 67 7.74 -11.30 0.27
CA LEU A 67 7.82 -10.50 1.49
C LEU A 67 6.77 -10.99 2.51
N PRO A 68 7.16 -11.92 3.42
CA PRO A 68 6.26 -12.44 4.42
C PRO A 68 5.72 -11.33 5.34
N GLN A 69 4.49 -11.45 5.83
CA GLN A 69 3.88 -10.44 6.71
C GLN A 69 4.74 -10.15 7.96
N SER A 70 5.40 -11.16 8.52
CA SER A 70 6.34 -10.99 9.63
C SER A 70 7.46 -9.99 9.31
N SER A 71 7.90 -9.94 8.05
CA SER A 71 9.02 -9.12 7.59
C SER A 71 8.67 -7.64 7.40
N TRP A 72 7.43 -7.20 7.51
CA TRP A 72 7.11 -5.76 7.52
C TRP A 72 6.50 -5.29 8.84
N ILE A 73 6.00 -6.21 9.69
CA ILE A 73 5.46 -5.85 11.00
C ILE A 73 6.58 -5.65 12.02
N THR A 74 7.61 -6.51 11.99
CA THR A 74 8.65 -6.55 13.04
C THR A 74 10.05 -6.19 12.53
N ALA A 75 10.23 -5.97 11.24
CA ALA A 75 11.53 -5.82 10.62
C ALA A 75 12.13 -4.42 10.81
N MET A 76 13.35 -4.37 11.31
CA MET A 76 14.14 -3.14 11.44
C MET A 76 15.10 -2.98 10.26
N GLY A 77 15.87 -1.89 10.20
CA GLY A 77 16.75 -1.50 9.06
C GLY A 77 17.30 -2.66 8.21
N SER A 78 18.20 -3.46 8.80
CA SER A 78 18.87 -4.59 8.14
C SER A 78 17.94 -5.74 7.73
N ASP A 79 16.84 -5.93 8.45
CA ASP A 79 15.89 -7.00 8.16
C ASP A 79 15.12 -6.74 6.86
N LEU A 80 14.89 -5.46 6.53
CA LEU A 80 14.26 -5.08 5.27
C LEU A 80 15.18 -5.30 4.07
N GLU A 81 16.46 -4.93 4.18
CA GLU A 81 17.44 -5.20 3.11
C GLU A 81 17.56 -6.72 2.87
N ALA A 82 17.63 -7.50 3.94
CA ALA A 82 17.61 -8.96 3.86
C ALA A 82 16.30 -9.51 3.27
N ALA A 83 15.19 -8.80 3.44
CA ALA A 83 13.89 -9.10 2.84
C ALA A 83 13.71 -8.54 1.41
N GLY A 84 14.77 -7.96 0.81
CA GLY A 84 14.74 -7.46 -0.57
C GLY A 84 14.17 -6.05 -0.74
N LEU A 85 13.97 -5.31 0.35
CA LEU A 85 13.45 -3.94 0.37
C LEU A 85 14.56 -2.90 0.49
N ALA A 86 15.59 -3.01 -0.35
CA ALA A 86 16.62 -1.98 -0.49
C ALA A 86 16.20 -0.94 -1.55
N THR A 87 16.48 0.35 -1.33
CA THR A 87 16.27 1.37 -2.36
C THR A 87 17.01 1.01 -3.65
N GLY A 88 16.34 1.16 -4.80
CA GLY A 88 16.78 0.72 -6.12
C GLY A 88 16.46 -0.75 -6.44
N ALA A 89 15.88 -1.51 -5.50
CA ALA A 89 15.46 -2.88 -5.77
C ALA A 89 14.23 -2.92 -6.69
N ARG A 90 14.25 -3.87 -7.64
CA ARG A 90 13.06 -4.24 -8.41
C ARG A 90 12.17 -5.13 -7.55
N LEU A 91 10.92 -4.73 -7.39
CA LEU A 91 9.86 -5.50 -6.75
C LEU A 91 9.02 -6.15 -7.84
N ASP A 92 8.83 -7.47 -7.75
CA ASP A 92 7.95 -8.24 -8.62
C ASP A 92 7.10 -9.16 -7.75
N TRP A 93 5.93 -8.66 -7.35
CA TRP A 93 5.06 -9.28 -6.36
C TRP A 93 3.78 -9.83 -6.98
N ARG A 94 3.33 -10.95 -6.42
CA ARG A 94 2.06 -11.62 -6.73
C ARG A 94 1.27 -11.82 -5.45
N TYR A 95 -0.02 -11.58 -5.52
CA TYR A 95 -0.96 -11.82 -4.44
C TYR A 95 -1.81 -13.05 -4.77
N ASP A 96 -2.30 -13.75 -3.74
CA ASP A 96 -3.13 -14.94 -3.89
C ASP A 96 -4.49 -14.67 -4.57
N THR A 97 -4.93 -13.41 -4.55
CA THR A 97 -6.10 -12.92 -5.27
C THR A 97 -5.88 -12.77 -6.79
N GLY A 98 -4.64 -12.88 -7.26
CA GLY A 98 -4.26 -12.70 -8.66
C GLY A 98 -3.69 -11.32 -9.01
N VAL A 99 -3.67 -10.37 -8.06
CA VAL A 99 -3.02 -9.07 -8.27
C VAL A 99 -1.53 -9.26 -8.51
N ALA A 100 -0.99 -8.46 -9.43
CA ALA A 100 0.43 -8.44 -9.76
C ALA A 100 0.96 -7.01 -9.67
N LEU A 101 2.09 -6.82 -8.99
CA LEU A 101 2.77 -5.55 -8.87
C LEU A 101 4.20 -5.70 -9.39
N SER A 102 4.63 -4.78 -10.26
CA SER A 102 6.03 -4.62 -10.65
C SER A 102 6.41 -3.16 -10.49
N ALA A 103 7.51 -2.88 -9.80
CA ALA A 103 7.95 -1.52 -9.53
C ALA A 103 9.43 -1.47 -9.13
N GLU A 104 9.99 -0.26 -9.04
CA GLU A 104 11.26 0.00 -8.39
C GLU A 104 11.05 0.75 -7.07
N LEU A 105 11.67 0.27 -5.99
CA LEU A 105 11.59 0.87 -4.68
C LEU A 105 12.49 2.11 -4.60
N VAL A 106 11.93 3.29 -4.32
CA VAL A 106 12.71 4.54 -4.18
C VAL A 106 12.74 5.09 -2.76
N GLY A 107 11.81 4.70 -1.89
CA GLY A 107 11.77 5.18 -0.51
C GLY A 107 11.01 4.26 0.43
N VAL A 108 11.34 4.34 1.71
CA VAL A 108 10.67 3.61 2.79
C VAL A 108 10.34 4.59 3.90
N THR A 109 9.06 4.70 4.24
CA THR A 109 8.58 5.47 5.40
C THR A 109 8.29 4.53 6.55
N ARG A 110 8.79 4.89 7.73
CA ARG A 110 8.63 4.12 8.97
C ARG A 110 7.98 4.94 10.06
N SER A 111 7.41 4.26 11.06
CA SER A 111 7.06 4.87 12.33
C SER A 111 8.31 5.21 13.16
N ASP A 112 8.14 5.96 14.24
CA ASP A 112 9.22 6.28 15.17
C ASP A 112 9.77 5.02 15.88
N GLU A 113 8.93 4.00 16.06
CA GLU A 113 9.28 2.67 16.58
C GLU A 113 9.96 1.78 15.52
N GLY A 114 10.01 2.24 14.27
CA GLY A 114 10.65 1.56 13.15
C GLY A 114 9.75 0.63 12.34
N ALA A 115 8.45 0.57 12.62
CA ALA A 115 7.51 -0.22 11.81
C ALA A 115 7.48 0.31 10.37
N LEU A 116 7.48 -0.57 9.37
CA LEU A 116 7.33 -0.16 7.98
C LEU A 116 5.88 0.24 7.72
N LEU A 117 5.68 1.47 7.23
CA LEU A 117 4.36 2.03 6.98
C LEU A 117 4.05 2.16 5.49
N VAL A 118 4.97 2.76 4.73
CA VAL A 118 4.75 3.06 3.30
C VAL A 118 6.03 2.78 2.51
N LEU A 119 5.87 2.23 1.32
CA LEU A 119 6.92 2.13 0.30
C LEU A 119 6.63 3.13 -0.80
N SER A 120 7.58 4.02 -1.12
CA SER A 120 7.47 4.89 -2.29
C SER A 120 8.11 4.21 -3.48
N LEU A 121 7.36 4.08 -4.56
CA LEU A 121 7.71 3.31 -5.76
C LEU A 121 7.75 4.21 -7.00
N THR A 122 8.58 3.84 -7.96
CA THR A 122 8.59 4.38 -9.33
C THR A 122 8.44 3.26 -10.35
N ASP A 123 8.11 3.60 -11.60
CA ASP A 123 7.83 2.62 -12.67
C ASP A 123 6.82 1.55 -12.21
N CYS A 124 5.82 1.99 -11.44
CA CYS A 124 4.89 1.09 -10.77
C CYS A 124 3.76 0.69 -11.70
N GLN A 125 3.66 -0.60 -11.98
CA GLN A 125 2.52 -1.20 -12.63
C GLN A 125 1.81 -2.14 -11.67
N VAL A 126 0.49 -1.98 -11.56
CA VAL A 126 -0.37 -2.94 -10.85
C VAL A 126 -1.43 -3.45 -11.79
N LEU A 127 -1.54 -4.77 -11.92
CA LEU A 127 -2.58 -5.47 -12.67
C LEU A 127 -3.49 -6.21 -11.70
N GLY A 128 -4.79 -6.10 -11.92
CA GLY A 128 -5.79 -6.86 -11.18
C GLY A 128 -5.93 -8.31 -11.68
N PRO A 129 -6.77 -9.11 -11.01
CA PRO A 129 -6.92 -10.54 -11.30
C PRO A 129 -7.38 -10.85 -12.72
N SER A 130 -8.13 -9.93 -13.36
CA SER A 130 -8.60 -10.09 -14.74
C SER A 130 -7.66 -9.45 -15.77
N GLY A 131 -6.49 -8.96 -15.33
CA GLY A 131 -5.52 -8.25 -16.15
C GLY A 131 -5.84 -6.77 -16.37
N GLU A 132 -6.82 -6.22 -15.66
CA GLU A 132 -7.11 -4.79 -15.70
C GLU A 132 -5.98 -3.97 -15.07
N LEU A 133 -5.68 -2.81 -15.66
CA LEU A 133 -4.65 -1.92 -15.15
C LEU A 133 -5.18 -1.10 -13.96
N LEU A 134 -4.59 -1.29 -12.80
CA LEU A 134 -4.94 -0.61 -11.54
C LEU A 134 -3.96 0.52 -11.18
N CYS A 135 -2.72 0.43 -11.65
CA CYS A 135 -1.72 1.48 -11.56
C CYS A 135 -0.88 1.47 -12.85
N ASP A 136 -0.77 2.61 -13.51
CA ASP A 136 0.04 2.80 -14.72
C ASP A 136 1.35 3.52 -14.35
N PRO A 137 2.52 3.01 -14.77
CA PRO A 137 3.81 3.69 -14.56
C PRO A 137 3.82 5.15 -15.03
N ALA A 138 3.03 5.49 -16.05
CA ALA A 138 2.93 6.84 -16.59
C ALA A 138 2.27 7.84 -15.62
N TRP A 139 1.61 7.37 -14.56
CA TRP A 139 0.99 8.23 -13.54
C TRP A 139 2.00 8.80 -12.54
N GLY A 140 3.24 8.31 -12.56
CA GLY A 140 4.35 8.82 -11.74
C GLY A 140 4.62 7.96 -10.52
N ALA A 141 5.07 8.60 -9.44
CA ALA A 141 5.40 7.90 -8.20
C ALA A 141 4.14 7.32 -7.54
N PHE A 142 4.30 6.18 -6.89
CA PHE A 142 3.22 5.45 -6.24
C PHE A 142 3.60 5.11 -4.80
N ASP A 143 2.83 5.60 -3.84
CA ASP A 143 3.00 5.26 -2.43
C ASP A 143 2.16 4.02 -2.09
N LEU A 144 2.81 2.98 -1.62
CA LEU A 144 2.21 1.69 -1.29
C LEU A 144 2.15 1.49 0.22
N ALA A 145 0.94 1.40 0.76
CA ALA A 145 0.71 0.88 2.10
C ALA A 145 0.52 -0.65 2.04
N LEU A 146 1.30 -1.40 2.83
CA LEU A 146 1.18 -2.86 2.92
C LEU A 146 0.03 -3.22 3.85
N MET A 147 -0.79 -4.20 3.46
CA MET A 147 -1.91 -4.68 4.28
C MET A 147 -2.38 -6.06 3.86
N THR A 148 -2.86 -6.86 4.80
CA THR A 148 -3.54 -8.15 4.52
C THR A 148 -5.06 -8.04 4.61
N HIS A 149 -5.56 -7.03 5.31
CA HIS A 149 -6.98 -6.71 5.43
C HIS A 149 -7.16 -5.25 5.85
N CYS A 150 -8.38 -4.75 5.72
CA CYS A 150 -8.77 -3.43 6.21
C CYS A 150 -10.21 -3.47 6.75
N ARG A 151 -10.54 -2.53 7.64
CA ARG A 151 -11.90 -2.36 8.17
C ARG A 151 -12.35 -0.91 8.11
N ALA A 152 -13.61 -0.69 7.76
CA ALA A 152 -14.22 0.63 7.88
C ALA A 152 -14.30 1.03 9.37
N LEU A 153 -13.99 2.29 9.65
CA LEU A 153 -14.22 2.94 10.93
C LEU A 153 -15.52 3.76 10.81
N GLY A 154 -16.45 3.54 11.75
CA GLY A 154 -17.77 4.19 11.77
C GLY A 154 -17.73 5.68 12.08
#